data_AF-A0A7C5YA44-F1
#
_entry.id   AF-A0A7C5YA44-F1
#
_cell.length_a   1.000
_cell.length_b   1.000
_cell.length_c   1.000
_cell.angle_alpha   90.00
_cell.angle_beta   90.00
_cell.angle_gamma   90.00
#
_symmetry.space_group_name_H-M   'P 1'
#
loop_
_entity.id
_entity.type
_entity.pdbx_description
1 polymer ?
#
loop_
_entity_poly.entity_id
_entity_poly.type
_entity_poly.pdbx_seq_one_letter_code
_entity_poly.pdbx_strand_id
1 'polypeptide(L)'
;MTLVAHMADVHLGYRQYGLTEREQDIYESFEETTDKILEEHAKTVVISGDLFHSPRPPIRALYLAKKCFEKLSHHGVRVSCILG
;
A
#
# COMPACT_ATOMS: atom_id res chain seq x y z
N MET A 1 -12.90 -21.37 -1.86
CA MET A 1 -13.44 -20.00 -2.00
C MET A 1 -12.24 -19.06 -2.10
N THR A 2 -12.26 -18.10 -3.02
CA THR A 2 -11.12 -17.17 -3.25
C THR A 2 -11.55 -15.78 -2.83
N LEU A 3 -10.88 -15.22 -1.83
CA LEU A 3 -11.08 -13.82 -1.43
C LEU A 3 -10.05 -12.92 -2.13
N VAL A 4 -10.53 -11.79 -2.64
CA VAL A 4 -9.76 -10.78 -3.37
C VAL A 4 -9.89 -9.46 -2.62
N ALA A 5 -8.76 -8.85 -2.29
CA ALA A 5 -8.72 -7.47 -1.82
C ALA A 5 -8.56 -6.51 -3.02
N HIS A 6 -9.23 -5.37 -2.98
CA HIS A 6 -9.12 -4.34 -4.01
C HIS A 6 -8.95 -2.97 -3.34
N MET A 7 -7.92 -2.22 -3.72
CA MET A 7 -7.65 -0.87 -3.23
C MET A 7 -7.13 0.03 -4.36
N ALA A 8 -7.13 1.34 -4.16
CA ALA A 8 -6.64 2.35 -5.09
C ALA A 8 -6.24 3.62 -4.33
N ASP A 9 -5.61 4.58 -5.01
CA ASP A 9 -5.45 5.97 -4.56
C ASP A 9 -4.77 6.12 -3.19
N VAL A 10 -3.72 5.33 -2.94
CA VAL A 10 -2.99 5.34 -1.66
C VAL A 10 -2.16 6.61 -1.48
N HIS A 11 -1.55 7.12 -2.56
CA HIS A 11 -0.69 8.30 -2.58
C HIS A 11 0.44 8.29 -1.53
N LEU A 12 1.20 7.20 -1.44
CA LEU A 12 2.40 7.14 -0.60
C LEU A 12 3.38 8.28 -0.96
N GLY A 13 3.83 8.98 0.07
CA GLY A 13 4.74 10.13 -0.04
C GLY A 13 4.02 11.48 -0.11
N TYR A 14 2.69 11.50 -0.05
CA TYR A 14 1.95 12.75 0.04
C TYR A 14 2.13 13.39 1.43
N ARG A 15 2.53 14.67 1.44
CA ARG A 15 2.68 15.50 2.64
C ARG A 15 1.63 16.61 2.61
N GLN A 16 0.43 16.31 3.05
CA GLN A 16 -0.62 17.33 3.12
C GLN A 16 -0.18 18.48 4.03
N TYR A 17 -0.28 19.72 3.53
CA TYR A 17 0.18 20.93 4.22
C TYR A 17 1.69 20.97 4.56
N GLY A 18 2.49 20.08 3.97
CA GLY A 18 3.91 19.94 4.31
C GLY A 18 4.17 19.30 5.68
N LEU A 19 3.14 18.77 6.34
CA LEU A 19 3.23 18.17 7.67
C LEU A 19 3.72 16.73 7.59
N THR A 20 4.68 16.38 8.45
CA THR A 20 5.22 15.02 8.55
C THR A 20 4.20 14.04 9.15
N GLU A 21 3.34 14.52 10.03
CA GLU A 21 2.26 13.77 10.67
C GLU A 21 1.25 13.32 9.61
N ARG A 22 0.92 14.19 8.64
CA ARG A 22 -0.02 13.85 7.57
C ARG A 22 0.53 12.82 6.59
N GLU A 23 1.84 12.83 6.33
CA GLU A 23 2.49 11.73 5.59
C GLU A 23 2.45 10.43 6.39
N GLN A 24 2.67 10.53 7.71
CA GLN A 24 2.66 9.38 8.60
C GLN A 24 1.27 8.72 8.66
N ASP A 25 0.19 9.50 8.70
CA ASP A 25 -1.19 8.98 8.68
C ASP A 25 -1.45 8.08 7.45
N ILE A 26 -0.96 8.48 6.27
CA ILE A 26 -1.12 7.69 5.03
C ILE A 26 -0.33 6.37 5.12
N TYR A 27 0.85 6.42 5.72
CA TYR A 27 1.70 5.23 5.88
C TYR A 27 1.09 4.22 6.84
N GLU A 28 0.57 4.70 7.97
CA GLU A 28 -0.13 3.86 8.94
C GLU A 28 -1.38 3.24 8.33
N SER A 29 -2.16 4.02 7.57
CA SER A 29 -3.34 3.49 6.87
C SER A 29 -3.00 2.40 5.85
N PHE A 30 -1.87 2.53 5.14
CA PHE A 30 -1.42 1.51 4.19
C PHE A 30 -0.90 0.24 4.89
N GLU A 31 -0.17 0.39 6.01
CA GLU A 31 0.23 -0.73 6.87
C GLU A 31 -1.00 -1.44 7.46
N GLU A 32 -1.98 -0.70 7.98
CA GLU A 32 -3.23 -1.26 8.52
C GLU A 32 -4.02 -2.01 7.44
N THR A 33 -4.10 -1.45 6.23
CA THR A 33 -4.76 -2.12 5.10
C THR A 33 -4.03 -3.42 4.73
N THR A 34 -2.70 -3.42 4.78
CA THR A 34 -1.89 -4.62 4.56
C THR A 34 -2.21 -5.71 5.59
N ASP A 35 -2.39 -5.32 6.85
CA ASP A 35 -2.68 -6.24 7.94
C ASP A 35 -4.09 -6.82 7.83
N LYS A 36 -5.08 -5.99 7.52
CA LYS A 36 -6.46 -6.43 7.24
C LYS A 36 -6.54 -7.43 6.08
N ILE A 37 -5.75 -7.25 5.03
CA ILE A 37 -5.70 -8.20 3.90
C ILE A 37 -5.26 -9.60 4.37
N LEU A 38 -4.32 -9.67 5.31
CA LEU A 38 -3.83 -10.92 5.87
C LEU A 38 -4.83 -11.53 6.87
N GLU A 39 -5.42 -10.70 7.72
CA GLU A 39 -6.45 -11.09 8.69
C GLU A 39 -7.68 -11.71 8.00
N GLU A 40 -8.12 -11.10 6.90
CA GLU A 40 -9.23 -11.60 6.08
C GLU A 40 -8.84 -12.78 5.17
N HIS A 41 -7.57 -13.20 5.20
CA HIS A 41 -7.04 -14.32 4.41
C HIS A 41 -7.22 -14.18 2.89
N ALA A 42 -7.14 -12.94 2.37
CA ALA A 42 -7.19 -12.69 0.93
C ALA A 42 -6.02 -13.41 0.21
N LYS A 43 -6.30 -13.96 -0.97
CA LYS A 43 -5.28 -14.69 -1.77
C LYS A 43 -4.59 -13.82 -2.80
N THR A 44 -5.17 -12.66 -3.08
CA THR A 44 -4.59 -11.66 -3.97
C THR A 44 -5.12 -10.29 -3.60
N VAL A 45 -4.32 -9.28 -3.85
CA VAL A 45 -4.70 -7.87 -3.80
C VAL A 45 -4.50 -7.24 -5.18
N VAL A 46 -5.48 -6.42 -5.58
CA VAL A 46 -5.42 -5.59 -6.77
C VAL A 46 -5.33 -4.13 -6.33
N ILE A 47 -4.29 -3.43 -6.77
CA ILE A 47 -4.07 -2.00 -6.57
C ILE A 47 -4.33 -1.31 -7.92
N SER A 48 -5.42 -0.57 -8.04
CA SER A 48 -5.91 -0.09 -9.34
C SER A 48 -5.45 1.32 -9.75
N GLY A 49 -4.43 1.85 -9.10
CA GLY A 49 -3.82 3.13 -9.46
C GLY A 49 -3.22 3.85 -8.26
N ASP A 50 -2.45 4.90 -8.53
CA ASP A 50 -2.04 5.93 -7.57
C ASP A 50 -1.48 5.40 -6.24
N LEU A 51 -0.64 4.36 -6.32
CA LEU A 51 0.11 3.86 -5.17
C LEU A 51 1.03 4.94 -4.59
N PHE A 52 1.67 5.73 -5.46
CA PHE A 52 2.58 6.81 -5.08
C PHE A 52 1.98 8.16 -5.46
N HIS A 53 2.24 9.18 -4.63
CA HIS A 53 1.77 10.53 -4.92
C HIS A 53 2.54 11.23 -6.06
N SER A 54 3.79 10.85 -6.27
CA SER A 54 4.70 11.49 -7.23
C SER A 54 5.43 10.42 -8.04
N PRO A 55 5.75 10.68 -9.32
CA PRO A 55 6.61 9.77 -10.11
C PRO A 55 8.03 9.64 -9.55
N ARG A 56 8.43 10.56 -8.65
CA ARG A 56 9.66 10.47 -7.87
C ARG A 56 9.30 10.47 -6.38
N PRO A 57 8.78 9.35 -5.85
CA PRO A 57 8.38 9.26 -4.45
C PRO A 57 9.62 9.33 -3.54
N PRO A 58 9.46 9.80 -2.29
CA PRO A 58 10.56 9.81 -1.33
C PRO A 58 11.01 8.38 -1.00
N ILE A 59 12.28 8.22 -0.62
CA ILE A 59 12.87 6.90 -0.27
C ILE A 59 12.03 6.18 0.79
N ARG A 60 11.45 6.94 1.73
CA ARG A 60 10.60 6.41 2.79
C ARG A 60 9.34 5.72 2.24
N ALA A 61 8.66 6.34 1.26
CA ALA A 61 7.48 5.75 0.60
C ALA A 61 7.83 4.46 -0.14
N LEU A 62 8.95 4.46 -0.87
CA LEU A 62 9.44 3.27 -1.59
C LEU A 62 9.77 2.12 -0.63
N TYR A 63 10.45 2.44 0.47
CA TYR A 63 10.79 1.46 1.50
C TYR A 63 9.55 0.86 2.16
N LEU A 64 8.55 1.69 2.48
CA LEU A 64 7.30 1.23 3.07
C LEU A 64 6.52 0.31 2.11
N ALA A 65 6.37 0.73 0.85
CA ALA A 65 5.72 -0.10 -0.18
C ALA A 65 6.40 -1.46 -0.31
N LYS A 66 7.74 -1.48 -0.39
CA LYS A 66 8.53 -2.72 -0.41
C LYS A 66 8.26 -3.59 0.82
N LYS A 67 8.31 -3.01 2.02
CA LYS A 67 8.07 -3.72 3.30
C LYS A 67 6.68 -4.37 3.32
N CYS A 68 5.63 -3.64 2.94
CA CYS A 68 4.26 -4.17 2.89
C CYS A 68 4.11 -5.29 1.85
N PHE A 69 4.67 -5.10 0.64
CA PHE A 69 4.61 -6.13 -0.40
C PHE A 69 5.40 -7.39 -0.05
N GLU A 70 6.57 -7.25 0.59
CA GLU A 70 7.31 -8.40 1.14
C GLU A 70 6.47 -9.12 2.20
N LYS A 71 5.83 -8.39 3.12
CA LYS A 71 4.95 -8.97 4.13
C LYS A 71 3.82 -9.79 3.49
N LEU A 72 3.13 -9.24 2.48
CA LEU A 72 2.08 -9.94 1.72
C LEU A 72 2.63 -11.17 0.99
N SER A 73 3.76 -11.03 0.30
CA SER A 73 4.40 -12.10 -0.46
C SER A 73 4.84 -13.26 0.45
N HIS A 74 5.38 -12.97 1.63
CA HIS A 74 5.78 -13.99 2.62
C HIS A 74 4.61 -14.83 3.12
N HIS A 75 3.39 -14.27 3.11
CA HIS A 75 2.16 -14.98 3.46
C HIS A 75 1.43 -15.56 2.24
N GLY A 76 2.06 -15.56 1.07
CA GLY A 76 1.51 -16.15 -0.15
C GLY A 76 0.40 -15.32 -0.80
N VAL A 77 0.26 -14.03 -0.47
CA VAL A 77 -0.69 -13.11 -1.12
C VAL A 77 -0.04 -12.52 -2.36
N ARG A 78 -0.70 -12.67 -3.52
CA ARG A 78 -0.23 -12.07 -4.77
C ARG A 78 -0.63 -10.60 -4.85
N VAL A 79 0.29 -9.74 -5.26
CA VAL A 79 0.04 -8.30 -5.47
C VAL A 79 0.01 -8.03 -6.96
N SER A 80 -1.06 -7.41 -7.46
CA SER A 80 -1.15 -6.90 -8.83
C SER A 80 -1.42 -5.40 -8.77
N CYS A 81 -0.65 -4.60 -9.52
CA CYS A 81 -0.76 -3.14 -9.53
C CYS A 81 -0.93 -2.64 -10.96
N ILE A 82 -1.81 -1.66 -11.15
CA ILE A 82 -1.97 -0.90 -12.39
C ILE A 82 -1.38 0.50 -12.14
N LEU A 83 -0.64 1.03 -13.11
CA LEU A 83 -0.13 2.40 -13.03
C LEU A 83 -1.29 3.39 -13.12
N GLY A 84 -1.31 4.35 -12.19
CA GLY A 84 -2.16 5.54 -12.26
C GLY A 84 -1.60 6.62 -13.17
#